data_AF-A0A7D9DF94-F1
#
_entry.id   AF-A0A7D9DF94-F1
#
_cell.length_a   1.000
_cell.length_b   1.000
_cell.length_c   1.000
_cell.angle_alpha   90.00
_cell.angle_beta   90.00
_cell.angle_gamma   90.00
#
_symmetry.space_group_name_H-M   'P 1'
#
loop_
_entity.id
_entity.type
_entity.pdbx_description
1 polymer ?
#
loop_
_entity_poly.entity_id
_entity_poly.type
_entity_poly.pdbx_seq_one_letter_code
_entity_poly.pdbx_strand_id
1 'polypeptide(L)'
;MQTLQKNKRPVRMQNFRISANQGKEDFIILKHTKITPLPVGDLDFPYNDHLGMTGLATNIPSLQHVASEQLLSVKGEVAKMSGVKVINTQRQGPLSKQEILIRDTTSSMKIVLWQDYANNTALEICKTYTFTNLRLKATKYERYLNTSKSEKLLYCSIN
;
A
#
# COMPACT_ATOMS: atom_id res chain seq x y z
N MET A 1 -0.15 19.73 15.30
CA MET A 1 0.03 18.58 14.38
C MET A 1 -0.25 18.93 12.92
N GLN A 2 -1.30 19.70 12.60
CA GLN A 2 -1.67 20.08 11.22
C GLN A 2 -0.58 20.86 10.44
N THR A 3 0.33 21.57 11.11
CA THR A 3 1.42 22.34 10.47
C THR A 3 2.62 21.49 10.04
N LEU A 4 2.88 20.36 10.70
CA LEU A 4 4.02 19.49 10.41
C LEU A 4 3.77 18.62 9.18
N GLN A 5 2.54 18.09 9.04
CA GLN A 5 2.13 17.31 7.87
C GLN A 5 2.23 18.09 6.56
N LYS A 6 1.91 19.39 6.58
CA LYS A 6 1.93 20.24 5.37
C LYS A 6 3.33 20.46 4.82
N ASN A 7 4.35 20.46 5.67
CA ASN A 7 5.71 20.86 5.26
C ASN A 7 6.62 19.69 4.89
N LYS A 8 6.17 18.43 5.02
CA LYS A 8 6.97 17.21 4.77
C LYS A 8 8.38 17.27 5.41
N ARG A 9 8.51 17.87 6.59
CA ARG A 9 9.80 18.05 7.27
C ARG A 9 10.07 16.93 8.28
N PRO A 10 11.33 16.54 8.48
CA PRO A 10 11.73 15.59 9.51
C PRO A 10 11.33 16.10 10.90
N VAL A 11 10.99 15.17 11.79
CA VAL A 11 10.60 15.46 13.17
C VAL A 11 11.36 14.55 14.13
N ARG A 12 11.64 15.07 15.33
CA ARG A 12 12.13 14.30 16.48
C ARG A 12 10.93 13.86 17.30
N MET A 13 10.84 12.56 17.59
CA MET A 13 9.83 12.01 18.51
C MET A 13 10.49 11.61 19.82
N GLN A 14 9.91 12.02 20.94
CA GLN A 14 10.37 11.70 22.30
C GLN A 14 9.21 11.19 23.14
N ASN A 15 9.51 10.33 24.12
CA ASN A 15 8.54 9.73 25.03
C ASN A 15 7.43 8.94 24.32
N PHE A 16 7.82 8.11 23.35
CA PHE A 16 6.94 7.10 22.75
C PHE A 16 7.16 5.75 23.46
N ARG A 17 6.24 4.80 23.24
CA ARG A 17 6.45 3.40 23.65
C ARG A 17 6.82 2.55 22.44
N ILE A 18 7.62 1.52 22.67
CA ILE A 18 7.89 0.47 21.68
C ILE A 18 7.09 -0.76 22.12
N SER A 19 6.31 -1.31 21.20
CA SER A 19 5.65 -2.60 21.35
C SER A 19 6.38 -3.61 20.48
N ALA A 20 6.97 -4.64 21.10
CA ALA A 20 7.56 -5.76 20.38
C ALA A 20 6.55 -6.91 20.33
N ASN A 21 5.84 -7.05 19.21
CA ASN A 21 4.95 -8.18 18.97
C ASN A 21 5.44 -8.97 17.76
N GLN A 22 5.72 -10.27 17.95
CA GLN A 22 6.04 -11.20 16.87
C GLN A 22 7.16 -10.72 15.93
N GLY A 23 8.25 -10.17 16.50
CA GLY A 23 9.41 -9.70 15.74
C GLY A 23 9.20 -8.39 14.97
N LYS A 24 8.10 -7.67 15.24
CA LYS A 24 7.87 -6.31 14.75
C LYS A 24 7.88 -5.34 15.93
N GLU A 25 8.69 -4.29 15.79
CA GLU A 25 8.75 -3.18 16.73
C GLU A 25 7.86 -2.05 16.21
N ASP A 26 6.72 -1.88 16.87
CA ASP A 26 5.78 -0.80 16.56
C ASP A 26 5.97 0.37 17.55
N PHE A 27 5.93 1.59 17.04
CA PHE A 27 5.94 2.81 17.86
C PHE A 27 4.52 3.21 18.25
N ILE A 28 4.25 3.30 19.55
CA ILE A 28 2.98 3.75 20.11
C ILE A 28 3.10 5.22 20.52
N ILE A 29 2.30 6.07 19.87
CA ILE A 29 2.16 7.49 20.20
C ILE A 29 1.21 7.64 21.40
N LEU A 30 1.69 8.26 22.46
CA LEU A 30 0.96 8.49 23.70
C LEU A 30 0.64 9.97 23.88
N LYS A 31 -0.25 10.29 24.83
CA LYS A 31 -0.61 11.67 25.18
C LYS A 31 0.60 12.55 25.53
N HIS A 32 1.66 11.96 26.07
CA HIS A 32 2.88 12.66 26.50
C HIS A 32 4.04 12.52 25.49
N THR A 33 3.80 11.91 24.33
CA THR A 33 4.78 11.87 23.24
C THR A 33 4.94 13.27 22.67
N LYS A 34 6.19 13.76 22.67
CA LYS A 34 6.54 15.06 22.09
C LYS A 34 7.04 14.85 20.67
N ILE A 35 6.47 15.61 19.73
CA ILE A 35 6.87 15.61 18.32
C ILE A 35 7.31 17.03 17.99
N THR A 36 8.60 17.23 17.74
CA THR A 36 9.19 18.55 17.46
C THR A 36 9.82 18.58 16.07
N PRO A 37 9.73 19.69 15.32
CA PRO A 37 10.50 19.85 14.09
C PRO A 37 11.99 19.63 14.36
N LEU A 38 12.69 18.93 13.46
CA LEU A 38 14.14 18.85 13.53
C LEU A 38 14.75 20.11 12.88
N PRO A 39 15.76 20.77 13.49
CA PRO A 39 16.50 21.85 12.85
C PRO A 39 17.15 21.40 11.54
N VAL A 40 17.32 22.34 10.61
CA VAL A 40 18.05 22.09 9.36
C VAL A 40 19.52 21.91 9.69
N GLY A 41 20.11 20.75 9.35
CA GLY A 41 21.50 20.40 9.63
C GLY A 41 21.71 19.30 10.67
N ASP A 42 20.67 18.93 11.42
CA ASP A 42 20.72 17.87 12.45
C ASP A 42 20.53 16.43 11.88
N LEU A 43 20.58 16.26 10.55
CA LEU A 43 20.37 14.97 9.89
C LEU A 43 21.68 14.46 9.29
N ASP A 44 22.19 13.36 9.84
CA ASP A 44 23.38 12.66 9.33
C ASP A 44 23.07 11.67 8.19
N PHE A 45 21.84 11.68 7.66
CA PHE A 45 21.45 10.83 6.55
C PHE A 45 20.73 11.64 5.46
N PRO A 46 21.00 11.32 4.17
CA PRO A 46 20.34 11.99 3.06
C PRO A 46 18.85 11.63 3.03
N TYR A 47 18.04 12.57 2.54
CA TYR A 47 16.64 12.27 2.23
C TYR A 47 16.58 11.18 1.17
N ASN A 48 15.78 10.13 1.44
CA ASN A 48 15.59 9.02 0.52
C ASN A 48 14.24 9.15 -0.19
N ASP A 49 14.28 9.67 -1.41
CA ASP A 49 13.12 9.81 -2.30
C ASP A 49 12.39 8.47 -2.56
N HIS A 50 13.07 7.33 -2.43
CA HIS A 50 12.49 6.01 -2.65
C HIS A 50 11.63 5.52 -1.46
N LEU A 51 11.81 6.08 -0.26
CA LEU A 51 11.03 5.72 0.94
C LEU A 51 9.82 6.63 1.15
N GLY A 52 9.77 7.78 0.48
CA GLY A 52 8.69 8.77 0.55
C GLY A 52 7.51 8.50 -0.39
N MET A 53 7.40 7.29 -0.96
CA MET A 53 6.42 6.96 -1.99
C MET A 53 5.00 6.80 -1.44
N THR A 54 4.42 7.88 -0.93
CA THR A 54 3.00 8.14 -1.17
C THR A 54 2.85 8.52 -2.65
N GLY A 55 2.85 7.53 -3.53
CA GLY A 55 2.61 7.75 -4.97
C GLY A 55 3.57 7.00 -5.87
N LEU A 56 3.00 6.09 -6.67
CA LEU A 56 3.55 5.45 -7.87
C LEU A 56 4.85 4.65 -7.72
N ALA A 57 4.73 3.37 -7.35
CA ALA A 57 5.81 2.40 -7.58
C ALA A 57 6.30 2.49 -9.03
N THR A 58 7.60 2.71 -9.22
CA THR A 58 8.19 2.91 -10.56
C THR A 58 8.18 1.63 -11.39
N ASN A 59 8.22 0.48 -10.72
CA ASN A 59 8.01 -0.86 -11.27
C ASN A 59 7.57 -1.84 -10.18
N ILE A 60 7.05 -3.00 -10.58
CA ILE A 60 6.57 -4.04 -9.66
C ILE A 60 7.66 -4.57 -8.71
N PRO A 61 8.91 -4.84 -9.14
CA PRO A 61 9.99 -5.29 -8.25
C PRO A 61 10.31 -4.34 -7.10
N SER A 62 10.24 -3.02 -7.32
CA SER A 62 10.52 -2.02 -6.29
C SER A 62 9.63 -2.13 -5.05
N LEU A 63 8.45 -2.76 -5.20
CA LEU A 63 7.50 -3.04 -4.11
C LEU A 63 8.04 -3.98 -3.02
N GLN A 64 9.17 -4.66 -3.27
CA GLN A 64 9.87 -5.44 -2.25
C GLN A 64 10.44 -4.56 -1.13
N HIS A 65 10.83 -3.32 -1.45
CA HIS A 65 11.42 -2.38 -0.50
C HIS A 65 10.38 -1.49 0.20
N VAL A 66 9.13 -1.54 -0.25
CA VAL A 66 8.03 -0.77 0.36
C VAL A 66 7.54 -1.48 1.62
N ALA A 67 7.28 -0.74 2.69
CA ALA A 67 6.71 -1.33 3.90
C ALA A 67 5.30 -1.91 3.64
N SER A 68 4.97 -3.02 4.32
CA SER A 68 3.62 -3.56 4.28
C SER A 68 2.60 -2.55 4.82
N GLU A 69 1.34 -2.70 4.43
CA GLU A 69 0.22 -1.83 4.77
C GLU A 69 0.23 -0.42 4.15
N GLN A 70 1.28 -0.05 3.42
CA GLN A 70 1.33 1.20 2.68
C GLN A 70 0.32 1.22 1.52
N LEU A 71 -0.23 2.41 1.27
CA LEU A 71 -1.06 2.69 0.09
C LEU A 71 -0.17 3.17 -1.05
N LEU A 72 -0.39 2.61 -2.22
CA LEU A 72 0.45 2.83 -3.38
C LEU A 72 -0.35 2.86 -4.67
N SER A 73 0.32 3.35 -5.71
CA SER A 73 -0.16 3.27 -7.09
C SER A 73 0.79 2.42 -7.92
N VAL A 74 0.24 1.62 -8.83
CA VAL A 74 0.99 0.70 -9.70
C VAL A 74 0.40 0.78 -11.10
N LYS A 75 1.27 0.82 -12.10
CA LYS A 75 0.90 0.69 -13.51
C LYS A 75 1.18 -0.74 -13.97
N GLY A 76 0.22 -1.36 -14.66
CA GLY A 76 0.40 -2.70 -15.19
C GLY A 76 -0.71 -3.11 -16.16
N GLU A 77 -0.35 -4.02 -17.06
CA GLU A 77 -1.29 -4.73 -17.94
C GLU A 77 -1.98 -5.84 -17.16
N VAL A 78 -3.30 -5.95 -17.31
CA VAL A 78 -4.08 -7.07 -16.75
C VAL A 78 -3.81 -8.33 -17.59
N ALA A 79 -2.95 -9.21 -17.09
CA ALA A 79 -2.56 -10.43 -17.79
C ALA A 79 -3.60 -11.54 -17.61
N LYS A 80 -4.18 -11.68 -16.41
CA LYS A 80 -5.18 -12.71 -16.09
C LYS A 80 -6.16 -12.20 -15.04
N MET A 81 -7.40 -12.66 -15.11
CA MET A 81 -8.44 -12.42 -14.11
C MET A 81 -9.08 -13.76 -13.72
N SER A 82 -9.19 -14.04 -12.44
CA SER A 82 -9.95 -15.19 -11.95
C SER A 82 -11.45 -14.93 -12.05
N GLY A 83 -12.25 -15.99 -12.02
CA GLY A 83 -13.67 -15.85 -11.70
C GLY A 83 -13.86 -15.29 -10.29
N VAL A 84 -14.98 -14.60 -10.07
CA VAL A 84 -15.40 -14.11 -8.75
C VAL A 84 -15.80 -15.30 -7.88
N LYS A 85 -15.30 -15.35 -6.64
CA LYS A 85 -15.61 -16.40 -5.66
C LYS A 85 -16.11 -15.78 -4.37
N VAL A 86 -17.05 -16.44 -3.71
CA VAL A 86 -17.49 -16.05 -2.36
C VAL A 86 -16.62 -16.75 -1.33
N ILE A 87 -16.04 -15.97 -0.41
CA ILE A 87 -15.19 -16.44 0.68
C ILE A 87 -15.89 -16.15 2.01
N ASN A 88 -16.16 -17.20 2.78
CA ASN A 88 -16.67 -17.04 4.13
C ASN A 88 -15.55 -16.58 5.07
N THR A 89 -15.63 -15.32 5.49
CA THR A 89 -14.69 -14.76 6.47
C THR A 89 -15.21 -14.95 7.89
N GLN A 90 -14.31 -15.24 8.82
CA GLN A 90 -14.67 -15.52 10.22
C GLN A 90 -15.36 -14.34 10.92
N ARG A 91 -15.09 -13.09 10.49
CA ARG A 91 -15.56 -11.88 11.18
C ARG A 91 -16.61 -11.07 10.42
N GLN A 92 -16.63 -11.16 9.09
CA GLN A 92 -17.48 -10.31 8.24
C GLN A 92 -18.48 -11.11 7.41
N GLY A 93 -18.53 -12.45 7.60
CA GLY A 93 -19.39 -13.32 6.82
C GLY A 93 -18.90 -13.50 5.37
N PRO A 94 -19.79 -13.88 4.44
CA PRO A 94 -19.44 -14.12 3.05
C PRO A 94 -19.04 -12.83 2.33
N LEU A 95 -17.86 -12.83 1.69
CA LEU A 95 -17.36 -11.72 0.86
C LEU A 95 -16.97 -12.21 -0.54
N SER A 96 -17.38 -11.50 -1.59
CA SER A 96 -16.87 -11.72 -2.94
C SER A 96 -15.39 -11.36 -3.03
N LYS A 97 -14.61 -12.21 -3.69
CA LYS A 97 -13.18 -12.05 -3.95
C LYS A 97 -12.90 -12.34 -5.42
N GLN A 98 -12.07 -11.51 -6.04
CA GLN A 98 -11.49 -11.76 -7.35
C GLN A 98 -9.99 -11.51 -7.32
N GLU A 99 -9.21 -12.37 -7.97
CA GLU A 99 -7.77 -12.21 -8.10
C GLU A 99 -7.42 -11.80 -9.53
N ILE A 100 -6.57 -10.80 -9.65
CA ILE A 100 -6.10 -10.26 -10.93
C ILE A 100 -4.58 -10.33 -10.94
N LEU A 101 -4.00 -10.87 -12.00
CA LEU A 101 -2.57 -10.82 -12.24
C LEU A 101 -2.27 -9.63 -13.15
N ILE A 102 -1.51 -8.66 -12.64
CA ILE A 102 -0.97 -7.58 -13.45
C ILE A 102 0.50 -7.83 -13.77
N ARG A 103 0.96 -7.34 -14.91
CA ARG A 103 2.38 -7.37 -15.30
C ARG A 103 2.83 -6.02 -15.81
N ASP A 104 4.08 -5.69 -15.56
CA ASP A 104 4.80 -4.61 -16.24
C ASP A 104 5.91 -5.23 -17.09
N THR A 105 6.81 -4.39 -17.64
CA THR A 105 7.94 -4.86 -18.45
C THR A 105 8.99 -5.66 -17.66
N THR A 106 8.88 -5.70 -16.33
CA THR A 106 9.91 -6.26 -15.43
C THR A 106 9.42 -7.48 -14.67
N SER A 107 8.16 -7.51 -14.25
CA SER A 107 7.62 -8.58 -13.41
C SER A 107 6.09 -8.60 -13.39
N SER A 108 5.51 -9.44 -12.53
CA SER A 108 4.08 -9.54 -12.33
C SER A 108 3.72 -9.56 -10.85
N MET A 109 2.51 -9.13 -10.51
CA MET A 109 1.99 -9.13 -9.15
C MET A 109 0.48 -9.32 -9.13
N LYS A 110 0.00 -9.94 -8.05
CA LYS A 110 -1.41 -10.18 -7.81
C LYS A 110 -2.08 -8.96 -7.16
N ILE A 111 -3.23 -8.56 -7.68
CA ILE A 111 -4.20 -7.67 -7.04
C ILE A 111 -5.39 -8.52 -6.57
N VAL A 112 -5.82 -8.31 -5.32
CA VAL A 112 -7.01 -8.93 -4.73
C VAL A 112 -8.10 -7.88 -4.58
N LEU A 113 -9.19 -8.09 -5.33
CA LEU A 113 -10.40 -7.27 -5.26
C LEU A 113 -11.42 -7.92 -4.32
N TRP A 114 -12.12 -7.10 -3.54
CA TRP A 114 -13.16 -7.53 -2.61
C TRP A 114 -14.49 -6.82 -2.89
N GLN A 115 -15.59 -7.52 -2.60
CA GLN A 115 -16.97 -7.01 -2.68
C GLN A 115 -17.27 -6.31 -4.01
N ASP A 116 -17.67 -5.04 -3.96
CA ASP A 116 -18.09 -4.27 -5.14
C ASP A 116 -17.00 -4.19 -6.20
N TYR A 117 -15.71 -4.13 -5.80
CA TYR A 117 -14.62 -4.17 -6.76
C TYR A 117 -14.48 -5.54 -7.44
N ALA A 118 -14.80 -6.63 -6.76
CA ALA A 118 -14.80 -7.95 -7.40
C ALA A 118 -16.00 -8.13 -8.34
N ASN A 119 -17.17 -7.58 -7.97
CA ASN A 119 -18.42 -7.81 -8.70
C ASN A 119 -18.62 -6.84 -9.88
N ASN A 120 -18.15 -5.60 -9.77
CA ASN A 120 -18.52 -4.50 -10.67
C ASN A 120 -17.30 -3.82 -11.33
N THR A 121 -16.16 -4.51 -11.39
CA THR A 121 -14.98 -3.96 -12.05
C THR A 121 -15.10 -4.04 -13.57
N ALA A 122 -14.76 -2.95 -14.25
CA ALA A 122 -14.73 -2.86 -15.71
C ALA A 122 -13.32 -3.13 -16.29
N LEU A 123 -12.51 -3.91 -15.59
CA LEU A 123 -11.17 -4.26 -16.04
C LEU A 123 -11.24 -5.30 -17.18
N GLU A 124 -10.32 -5.16 -18.12
CA GLU A 124 -10.24 -6.00 -19.33
C GLU A 124 -8.85 -6.64 -19.41
N ILE A 125 -8.80 -7.90 -19.84
CA ILE A 125 -7.54 -8.62 -20.08
C ILE A 125 -6.79 -7.96 -21.25
N CYS A 126 -5.45 -7.98 -21.20
CA CYS A 126 -4.54 -7.35 -22.15
C CYS A 126 -4.62 -5.82 -22.22
N LYS A 127 -5.30 -5.17 -21.26
CA LYS A 127 -5.38 -3.70 -21.18
C LYS A 127 -4.55 -3.19 -20.01
N THR A 128 -3.89 -2.06 -20.22
CA THR A 128 -3.01 -1.43 -19.23
C THR A 128 -3.75 -0.39 -18.42
N TYR A 129 -3.54 -0.42 -17.11
CA TYR A 129 -4.14 0.52 -16.18
C TYR A 129 -3.10 1.10 -15.22
N THR A 130 -3.34 2.33 -14.78
CA THR A 130 -2.77 2.84 -13.53
C THR A 130 -3.78 2.60 -12.42
N PHE A 131 -3.42 1.79 -11.44
CA PHE A 131 -4.19 1.55 -10.23
C PHE A 131 -3.67 2.43 -9.10
N THR A 132 -4.56 3.02 -8.31
CA THR A 132 -4.25 3.91 -7.20
C THR A 132 -5.04 3.51 -5.96
N ASN A 133 -4.45 3.73 -4.79
CA ASN A 133 -4.99 3.34 -3.48
C ASN A 133 -5.05 1.82 -3.25
N LEU A 134 -4.09 1.10 -3.82
CA LEU A 134 -3.87 -0.30 -3.49
C LEU A 134 -3.04 -0.41 -2.23
N ARG A 135 -3.40 -1.35 -1.35
CA ARG A 135 -2.68 -1.62 -0.10
C ARG A 135 -1.73 -2.78 -0.29
N LEU A 136 -0.45 -2.56 -0.03
CA LEU A 136 0.53 -3.63 -0.06
C LEU A 136 0.34 -4.57 1.13
N LYS A 137 0.16 -5.85 0.86
CA LYS A 137 0.11 -6.90 1.88
C LYS A 137 1.34 -7.79 1.71
N ALA A 138 1.90 -8.20 2.83
CA ALA A 138 2.95 -9.21 2.86
C ALA A 138 2.55 -10.31 3.84
N THR A 139 2.66 -11.54 3.39
CA THR A 139 2.59 -12.75 4.20
C THR A 139 3.97 -13.41 4.20
N LYS A 140 4.12 -14.51 4.93
CA LYS A 140 5.35 -15.32 4.88
C LYS A 140 5.65 -15.92 3.51
N TYR A 141 4.66 -16.00 2.61
CA TYR A 141 4.79 -16.68 1.31
C TYR A 141 4.76 -15.73 0.12
N GLU A 142 4.02 -14.62 0.24
CA GLU A 142 3.82 -13.73 -0.90
C GLU A 142 3.59 -12.28 -0.48
N ARG A 143 3.95 -11.39 -1.39
CA ARG A 143 3.56 -9.98 -1.39
C ARG A 143 2.55 -9.74 -2.50
N TYR A 144 1.46 -9.07 -2.17
CA TYR A 144 0.37 -8.81 -3.12
C TYR A 144 -0.30 -7.48 -2.81
N LEU A 145 -1.07 -6.99 -3.76
CA LEU A 145 -1.84 -5.77 -3.63
C LEU A 145 -3.28 -6.13 -3.27
N ASN A 146 -3.86 -5.36 -2.35
CA ASN A 146 -5.21 -5.56 -1.90
C ASN A 146 -6.00 -4.27 -2.03
N THR A 147 -7.30 -4.37 -2.31
CA THR A 147 -8.21 -3.22 -2.17
C THR A 147 -8.19 -2.72 -0.73
N SER A 148 -8.13 -1.40 -0.56
CA SER A 148 -8.15 -0.75 0.76
C SER A 148 -9.58 -0.71 1.31
N LYS A 149 -9.73 -0.81 2.63
CA LYS A 149 -11.01 -0.58 3.32
C LYS A 149 -11.31 0.90 3.54
N SER A 150 -10.28 1.73 3.61
CA SER A 150 -10.38 3.15 3.98
C SER A 150 -10.38 4.09 2.78
N GLU A 151 -9.87 3.64 1.64
CA GLU A 151 -9.67 4.46 0.45
C GLU A 151 -10.27 3.76 -0.76
N LYS A 152 -10.91 4.53 -1.64
CA LYS A 152 -11.51 3.99 -2.86
C LYS A 152 -10.41 3.59 -3.84
N LEU A 153 -10.50 2.38 -4.40
CA LEU A 153 -9.65 1.98 -5.53
C LEU A 153 -10.00 2.88 -6.72
N LEU A 154 -8.99 3.52 -7.28
CA LEU A 154 -9.10 4.27 -8.52
C LEU A 154 -8.28 3.55 -9.60
N TYR A 155 -8.80 3.48 -10.81
CA TYR A 155 -8.06 2.96 -11.95
C TYR A 155 -8.42 3.74 -13.22
N CYS A 156 -7.41 3.97 -14.06
CA CYS A 156 -7.57 4.63 -15.35
C CYS A 156 -6.86 3.80 -16.42
N SER A 157 -7.56 3.51 -17.53
CA SER A 157 -6.95 2.82 -18.66
C SER A 157 -5.97 3.74 -19.37
N ILE A 158 -4.85 3.18 -19.79
CA ILE A 158 -3.86 3.88 -20.60
C ILE A 158 -4.03 3.36 -22.02
N ASN A 159 -4.33 4.28 -22.94
CA ASN A 159 -4.39 4.01 -24.38
C ASN A 159 -2.99 3.75 -24.94
#